data_AF-A0A2E5JHA8-F1
#
_entry.id   AF-A0A2E5JHA8-F1
#
_cell.length_a   1.000
_cell.length_b   1.000
_cell.length_c   1.000
_cell.angle_alpha   90.00
_cell.angle_beta   90.00
_cell.angle_gamma   90.00
#
_symmetry.space_group_name_H-M   'P 1'
#
loop_
_entity.id
_entity.type
_entity.pdbx_description
1 polymer ?
#
loop_
_entity_poly.entity_id
_entity_poly.type
_entity_poly.pdbx_seq_one_letter_code
_entity_poly.pdbx_strand_id
1 'polypeptide(L)'
;MKLLSFIAIALLSLSVNAKNPKFDSDSSKIYDLKIQGAKLAVFTTHMPLIKEQITSQLSFLVGFFNHYNSGPLLSHAKFEVTSVSPDQSGRGNFIATYNATVPVAWNNRNSPVGSMQVILPHRAGPQFYGQFLSALDSGTLTNCHDHSGALSTANLFYHFRPYNSYCNFSDESIATDYVFKMPASFTPSSLQTHNKSPEYNKLWADGLLDVFLVFAKDKPYAANNSDVGSRSYYETLRALYREYSSERFNFALDDNLPKFLQIEKTLANNQKIRIAVMLVEKVSLVSQSEINTIKAYSTKADYVMYNGHAGLGHNIDQFIRLVDFPRARYQVYFLNGCDTFSYYPTQAMTRVERMNPGDKASKWLDLISNGMPAYFHTMSPNTLAVLKELVRQRASYRDILSQIDDYQNAAVMGEEDNLY
;
A
#
# COMPACT_ATOMS: atom_id res chain seq x y z
N MET A 1 15.77 28.42 21.96
CA MET A 1 15.03 28.29 20.68
C MET A 1 15.16 26.85 20.19
N LYS A 2 14.25 25.96 20.61
CA LYS A 2 14.22 24.56 20.16
C LYS A 2 13.31 24.51 18.93
N LEU A 3 13.89 24.14 17.79
CA LEU A 3 13.19 23.97 16.53
C LEU A 3 12.13 22.88 16.70
N LEU A 4 10.85 23.25 16.63
CA LEU A 4 9.73 22.31 16.50
C LEU A 4 9.88 21.59 15.17
N SER A 5 10.43 20.38 15.19
CA SER A 5 10.25 19.42 14.10
C SER A 5 8.78 19.04 14.04
N PHE A 6 8.00 19.80 13.29
CA PHE A 6 6.68 19.38 12.84
C PHE A 6 6.89 18.11 12.00
N ILE A 7 6.66 16.95 12.60
CA ILE A 7 6.39 15.72 11.86
C ILE A 7 5.09 16.00 11.13
N ALA A 8 5.21 16.32 9.84
CA ALA A 8 4.10 16.19 8.93
C ALA A 8 3.73 14.70 8.93
N ILE A 9 2.75 14.31 9.74
CA ILE A 9 1.88 13.19 9.38
C ILE A 9 1.44 13.56 7.98
N ALA A 10 1.87 12.79 6.98
CA ALA A 10 1.49 13.01 5.60
C ALA A 10 -0.02 13.22 5.61
N LEU A 11 -0.44 14.46 5.37
CA LEU A 11 -1.83 14.81 5.23
C LEU A 11 -2.30 13.99 4.04
N LEU A 12 -2.92 12.85 4.33
CA LEU A 12 -3.86 12.19 3.45
C LEU A 12 -4.95 13.23 3.21
N SER A 13 -4.69 14.13 2.26
CA SER A 13 -5.74 14.93 1.65
C SER A 13 -6.64 13.94 0.95
N LEU A 14 -7.63 13.45 1.69
CA LEU A 14 -8.75 12.68 1.19
C LEU A 14 -9.48 13.63 0.24
N SER A 15 -9.05 13.67 -1.01
CA SER A 15 -9.75 14.39 -2.06
C SER A 15 -11.08 13.70 -2.26
N VAL A 16 -12.13 14.35 -1.75
CA VAL A 16 -13.52 13.95 -1.88
C VAL A 16 -13.94 14.16 -3.33
N ASN A 17 -13.54 13.27 -4.25
CA ASN A 17 -14.22 13.00 -5.52
C ASN A 17 -13.54 11.97 -6.45
N ALA A 18 -12.46 11.28 -6.03
CA ALA A 18 -12.05 10.10 -6.79
C ALA A 18 -13.19 9.07 -6.73
N LYS A 19 -13.78 8.74 -7.89
CA LYS A 19 -14.77 7.66 -7.99
C LYS A 19 -14.14 6.39 -7.43
N ASN A 20 -14.89 5.63 -6.62
CA ASN A 20 -14.33 4.46 -5.92
C ASN A 20 -13.91 3.41 -6.96
N PRO A 21 -12.60 3.10 -7.12
CA PRO A 21 -12.14 2.06 -8.01
C PRO A 21 -12.71 0.72 -7.55
N LYS A 22 -12.83 -0.24 -8.47
CA LYS A 22 -13.20 -1.62 -8.12
C LYS A 22 -11.96 -2.49 -7.93
N PHE A 23 -12.16 -3.69 -7.40
CA PHE A 23 -11.14 -4.57 -6.85
C PHE A 23 -11.34 -6.03 -7.24
N ASP A 24 -10.29 -6.65 -7.77
CA ASP A 24 -10.20 -8.11 -7.87
C ASP A 24 -8.97 -8.63 -7.09
N SER A 25 -9.08 -9.84 -6.58
CA SER A 25 -8.03 -10.53 -5.83
C SER A 25 -8.31 -12.03 -5.82
N ASP A 26 -7.25 -12.84 -5.90
CA ASP A 26 -7.37 -14.28 -5.67
C ASP A 26 -7.34 -14.62 -4.18
N SER A 27 -6.50 -13.93 -3.41
CA SER A 27 -6.22 -14.18 -1.99
C SER A 27 -7.11 -13.41 -1.04
N SER A 28 -7.89 -12.42 -1.51
CA SER A 28 -8.78 -11.62 -0.67
C SER A 28 -10.18 -11.41 -1.25
N LYS A 29 -11.10 -11.03 -0.37
CA LYS A 29 -12.42 -10.46 -0.69
C LYS A 29 -12.54 -9.10 -0.04
N ILE A 30 -13.20 -8.15 -0.69
CA ILE A 30 -13.41 -6.82 -0.12
C ILE A 30 -14.70 -6.80 0.69
N TYR A 31 -14.59 -6.42 1.96
CA TYR A 31 -15.72 -6.18 2.85
C TYR A 31 -15.72 -4.71 3.32
N ASP A 32 -16.91 -4.13 3.42
CA ASP A 32 -17.11 -2.85 4.08
C ASP A 32 -17.22 -3.09 5.60
N LEU A 33 -16.19 -2.70 6.34
CA LEU A 33 -16.23 -2.61 7.81
C LEU A 33 -17.08 -1.41 8.21
N LYS A 34 -18.20 -1.64 8.87
CA LYS A 34 -19.07 -0.58 9.41
C LYS A 34 -18.88 -0.46 10.91
N ILE A 35 -18.32 0.65 11.36
CA ILE A 35 -18.18 1.01 12.78
C ILE A 35 -19.28 1.99 13.11
N GLN A 36 -20.20 1.61 14.02
CA GLN A 36 -21.34 2.43 14.41
C GLN A 36 -21.12 3.03 15.80
N GLY A 37 -21.40 4.33 15.96
CA GLY A 37 -21.22 5.02 17.23
C GLY A 37 -19.77 4.98 17.73
N ALA A 38 -18.81 5.01 16.79
CA ALA A 38 -17.39 5.09 17.09
C ALA A 38 -17.10 6.37 17.88
N LYS A 39 -16.11 6.33 18.78
CA LYS A 39 -15.82 7.46 19.69
C LYS A 39 -14.38 7.92 19.56
N LEU A 40 -14.18 9.21 19.77
CA LEU A 40 -12.88 9.86 19.84
C LEU A 40 -12.95 11.01 20.85
N ALA A 41 -12.07 11.00 21.84
CA ALA A 41 -11.89 12.11 22.75
C ALA A 41 -11.06 13.22 22.07
N VAL A 42 -11.57 14.44 22.10
CA VAL A 42 -11.04 15.61 21.40
C VAL A 42 -10.99 16.85 22.31
N PHE A 43 -10.17 17.83 21.98
CA PHE A 43 -10.03 19.09 22.75
C PHE A 43 -10.77 20.28 22.14
N THR A 44 -11.41 20.07 21.00
CA THR A 44 -12.00 21.13 20.18
C THR A 44 -13.34 20.70 19.61
N THR A 45 -14.20 21.67 19.33
CA THR A 45 -15.44 21.51 18.53
C THR A 45 -15.24 21.92 17.08
N HIS A 46 -14.02 22.27 16.66
CA HIS A 46 -13.71 22.65 15.29
C HIS A 46 -13.67 21.42 14.36
N MET A 47 -14.71 21.26 13.52
CA MET A 47 -14.90 20.05 12.71
C MET A 47 -13.71 19.62 11.85
N PRO A 48 -13.02 20.52 11.12
CA PRO A 48 -11.85 20.10 10.32
C PRO A 48 -10.79 19.37 11.16
N LEU A 49 -10.51 19.84 12.38
CA LEU A 49 -9.53 19.20 13.27
C LEU A 49 -10.03 17.87 13.81
N ILE A 50 -11.33 17.76 14.13
CA ILE A 50 -11.93 16.47 14.53
C ILE A 50 -11.82 15.46 13.40
N LYS A 51 -12.10 15.86 12.15
CA LYS A 51 -11.98 14.97 10.98
C LYS A 51 -10.53 14.48 10.79
N GLU A 52 -9.54 15.35 10.92
CA GLU A 52 -8.12 14.95 10.89
C GLU A 52 -7.78 13.95 11.99
N GLN A 53 -8.28 14.17 13.21
CA GLN A 53 -8.07 13.26 14.33
C GLN A 53 -8.78 11.90 14.14
N ILE A 54 -9.98 11.88 13.55
CA ILE A 54 -10.67 10.62 13.19
C ILE A 54 -9.86 9.87 12.13
N THR A 55 -9.38 10.55 11.08
CA THR A 55 -8.51 9.91 10.07
C THR A 55 -7.25 9.33 10.72
N SER A 56 -6.63 10.06 11.65
CA SER A 56 -5.48 9.56 12.39
C SER A 56 -5.81 8.36 13.28
N GLN A 57 -6.95 8.36 13.96
CA GLN A 57 -7.42 7.20 14.74
C GLN A 57 -7.67 5.98 13.84
N LEU A 58 -8.36 6.17 12.69
CA LEU A 58 -8.64 5.10 11.73
C LEU A 58 -7.36 4.52 11.10
N SER A 59 -6.24 5.24 11.07
CA SER A 59 -4.96 4.69 10.58
C SER A 59 -4.49 3.46 11.38
N PHE A 60 -4.86 3.36 12.67
CA PHE A 60 -4.57 2.19 13.51
C PHE A 60 -5.30 0.92 13.03
N LEU A 61 -6.27 1.04 12.11
CA LEU A 61 -6.85 -0.13 11.45
C LEU A 61 -5.81 -0.92 10.63
N VAL A 62 -4.73 -0.29 10.16
CA VAL A 62 -3.65 -1.00 9.44
C VAL A 62 -3.05 -2.07 10.34
N GLY A 63 -2.55 -1.66 11.51
CA GLY A 63 -2.01 -2.62 12.46
C GLY A 63 -3.06 -3.60 12.98
N PHE A 64 -4.27 -3.11 13.22
CA PHE A 64 -5.38 -3.96 13.65
C PHE A 64 -5.66 -5.11 12.67
N PHE A 65 -5.75 -4.83 11.36
CA PHE A 65 -6.07 -5.85 10.36
C PHE A 65 -4.87 -6.70 9.96
N ASN A 66 -3.63 -6.21 10.14
CA ASN A 66 -2.44 -7.04 9.96
C ASN A 66 -2.43 -8.26 10.90
N HIS A 67 -3.03 -8.14 12.09
CA HIS A 67 -3.27 -9.31 12.97
C HIS A 67 -4.11 -10.41 12.29
N TYR A 68 -5.04 -10.02 11.42
CA TYR A 68 -5.94 -10.91 10.68
C TYR A 68 -5.42 -11.25 9.28
N ASN A 69 -4.14 -10.97 8.99
CA ASN A 69 -3.57 -11.03 7.66
C ASN A 69 -4.48 -10.32 6.64
N SER A 70 -4.83 -9.05 6.86
CA SER A 70 -5.77 -8.29 6.04
C SER A 70 -5.39 -6.80 6.06
N GLY A 71 -5.85 -6.03 5.08
CA GLY A 71 -5.46 -4.62 4.94
C GLY A 71 -6.66 -3.68 4.71
N PRO A 72 -6.78 -2.56 5.45
CA PRO A 72 -7.85 -1.58 5.23
C PRO A 72 -7.47 -0.58 4.13
N LEU A 73 -8.41 -0.23 3.26
CA LEU A 73 -8.22 0.83 2.27
C LEU A 73 -8.55 2.20 2.87
N LEU A 74 -7.57 2.81 3.54
CA LEU A 74 -7.79 4.06 4.28
C LEU A 74 -8.20 5.24 3.40
N SER A 75 -7.72 5.30 2.16
CA SER A 75 -8.07 6.37 1.21
C SER A 75 -9.55 6.37 0.80
N HIS A 76 -10.26 5.28 1.06
CA HIS A 76 -11.69 5.11 0.78
C HIS A 76 -12.54 5.01 2.06
N ALA A 77 -11.92 5.24 3.21
CA ALA A 77 -12.65 5.35 4.47
C ALA A 77 -13.62 6.53 4.40
N LYS A 78 -14.90 6.26 4.65
CA LYS A 78 -15.96 7.27 4.77
C LYS A 78 -16.38 7.36 6.21
N PHE A 79 -16.55 8.57 6.71
CA PHE A 79 -17.08 8.76 8.06
C PHE A 79 -17.88 10.05 8.20
N GLU A 80 -18.80 10.04 9.16
CA GLU A 80 -19.66 11.16 9.50
C GLU A 80 -19.68 11.34 11.02
N VAL A 81 -19.38 12.56 11.48
CA VAL A 81 -19.48 12.94 12.89
C VAL A 81 -20.96 13.16 13.21
N THR A 82 -21.52 12.31 14.08
CA THR A 82 -22.95 12.37 14.45
C THR A 82 -23.21 13.30 15.62
N SER A 83 -22.24 13.44 16.53
CA SER A 83 -22.36 14.35 17.67
C SER A 83 -21.00 14.72 18.26
N VAL A 84 -20.94 15.87 18.91
CA VAL A 84 -19.82 16.27 19.77
C VAL A 84 -20.39 16.75 21.10
N SER A 85 -20.06 16.06 22.19
CA SER A 85 -20.61 16.34 23.53
C SER A 85 -19.47 16.51 24.54
N PRO A 86 -19.68 17.24 25.66
CA PRO A 86 -18.69 17.32 26.73
C PRO A 86 -18.24 15.94 27.22
N ASP A 87 -16.94 15.78 27.46
CA ASP A 87 -16.39 14.53 27.99
C ASP A 87 -16.40 14.54 29.53
N GLN A 88 -17.25 13.73 30.13
CA GLN A 88 -17.31 13.58 31.59
C GLN A 88 -16.21 12.66 32.15
N SER A 89 -15.48 11.94 31.29
CA SER A 89 -14.41 11.03 31.72
C SER A 89 -13.04 11.70 31.86
N GLY A 90 -12.91 12.98 31.50
CA GLY A 90 -11.67 13.74 31.60
C GLY A 90 -10.57 13.32 30.61
N ARG A 91 -10.89 12.50 29.60
CA ARG A 91 -9.94 12.02 28.59
C ARG A 91 -9.69 13.09 27.52
N GLY A 92 -10.66 13.96 27.27
CA GLY A 92 -10.56 15.20 26.51
C GLY A 92 -11.51 16.26 27.05
N ASN A 93 -11.76 17.31 26.26
CA ASN A 93 -12.81 18.29 26.58
C ASN A 93 -14.17 17.81 26.04
N PHE A 94 -14.15 17.06 24.95
CA PHE A 94 -15.34 16.57 24.25
C PHE A 94 -15.14 15.13 23.77
N ILE A 95 -16.23 14.41 23.56
CA ILE A 95 -16.30 13.15 22.81
C ILE A 95 -16.98 13.44 21.48
N ALA A 96 -16.25 13.24 20.38
CA ALA A 96 -16.82 13.12 19.06
C ALA A 96 -17.31 11.68 18.86
N THR A 97 -18.59 11.54 18.50
CA THR A 97 -19.17 10.26 18.06
C THR A 97 -19.31 10.30 16.56
N TYR A 98 -18.95 9.21 15.88
CA TYR A 98 -18.99 9.13 14.43
C TYR A 98 -19.38 7.73 13.95
N ASN A 99 -19.88 7.65 12.72
CA ASN A 99 -20.02 6.39 12.01
C ASN A 99 -18.94 6.32 10.94
N ALA A 100 -18.35 5.14 10.74
CA ALA A 100 -17.35 4.94 9.69
C ALA A 100 -17.65 3.68 8.85
N THR A 101 -17.30 3.75 7.58
CA THR A 101 -17.26 2.63 6.64
C THR A 101 -15.88 2.57 6.01
N VAL A 102 -15.16 1.47 6.19
CA VAL A 102 -13.80 1.28 5.67
C VAL A 102 -13.76 -0.01 4.85
N PRO A 103 -13.42 0.04 3.55
CA PRO A 103 -13.20 -1.18 2.79
C PRO A 103 -11.97 -1.93 3.31
N VAL A 104 -12.06 -3.24 3.43
CA VAL A 104 -10.98 -4.11 3.93
C VAL A 104 -10.77 -5.24 2.93
N ALA A 105 -9.54 -5.39 2.43
CA ALA A 105 -9.10 -6.59 1.75
C ALA A 105 -8.88 -7.68 2.79
N TRP A 106 -9.89 -8.54 2.91
CA TRP A 106 -9.93 -9.62 3.89
C TRP A 106 -9.42 -10.92 3.27
N ASN A 107 -8.41 -11.53 3.88
CA ASN A 107 -7.81 -12.76 3.36
C ASN A 107 -8.81 -13.92 3.31
N ASN A 108 -8.89 -14.60 2.16
CA ASN A 108 -9.87 -15.64 1.85
C ASN A 108 -9.72 -16.93 2.65
N ARG A 109 -8.58 -17.14 3.34
CA ARG A 109 -8.36 -18.31 4.21
C ARG A 109 -9.23 -18.26 5.46
N ASN A 110 -9.72 -17.08 5.85
CA ASN A 110 -10.63 -16.89 6.98
C ASN A 110 -11.83 -16.06 6.53
N SER A 111 -13.05 -16.47 6.84
CA SER A 111 -14.19 -15.55 6.66
C SER A 111 -14.17 -14.47 7.75
N PRO A 112 -14.59 -13.23 7.48
CA PRO A 112 -14.74 -12.25 8.54
C PRO A 112 -15.74 -12.77 9.58
N VAL A 113 -15.42 -12.51 10.84
CA VAL A 113 -16.39 -12.71 11.92
C VAL A 113 -17.51 -11.71 11.65
N GLY A 114 -18.76 -12.17 11.47
CA GLY A 114 -19.87 -11.32 11.00
C GLY A 114 -20.03 -10.01 11.79
N SER A 115 -19.64 -10.03 13.07
CA SER A 115 -19.41 -8.85 13.89
C SER A 115 -18.12 -8.98 14.71
N MET A 116 -17.50 -7.85 15.07
CA MET A 116 -16.33 -7.82 15.95
C MET A 116 -16.28 -6.54 16.77
N GLN A 117 -15.36 -6.47 17.75
CA GLN A 117 -15.00 -5.23 18.42
C GLN A 117 -13.77 -4.63 17.75
N VAL A 118 -13.91 -3.45 17.19
CA VAL A 118 -12.77 -2.66 16.71
C VAL A 118 -12.20 -1.90 17.91
N ILE A 119 -10.92 -2.11 18.19
CA ILE A 119 -10.20 -1.47 19.28
C ILE A 119 -9.32 -0.39 18.67
N LEU A 120 -9.55 0.88 19.01
CA LEU A 120 -8.74 2.00 18.52
C LEU A 120 -8.32 2.92 19.66
N PRO A 121 -7.21 3.66 19.51
CA PRO A 121 -6.79 4.64 20.51
C PRO A 121 -7.91 5.64 20.79
N HIS A 122 -8.22 5.91 22.05
CA HIS A 122 -9.36 6.76 22.40
C HIS A 122 -9.15 8.26 22.07
N ARG A 123 -7.91 8.65 21.78
CA ARG A 123 -7.47 9.98 21.37
C ARG A 123 -6.53 9.86 20.19
N ALA A 124 -6.43 10.92 19.41
CA ALA A 124 -5.48 11.02 18.31
C ALA A 124 -4.60 12.26 18.45
N GLY A 125 -3.36 12.14 18.00
CA GLY A 125 -2.41 13.23 17.89
C GLY A 125 -1.10 13.02 18.68
N PRO A 126 -0.06 13.82 18.40
CA PRO A 126 1.31 13.53 18.85
C PRO A 126 1.48 13.43 20.36
N GLN A 127 0.79 14.27 21.13
CA GLN A 127 0.88 14.26 22.60
C GLN A 127 0.35 12.94 23.17
N PHE A 128 -0.84 12.52 22.72
CA PHE A 128 -1.42 11.27 23.20
C PHE A 128 -0.64 10.06 22.70
N TYR A 129 -0.19 10.05 21.44
CA TYR A 129 0.64 8.95 20.94
C TYR A 129 1.97 8.83 21.68
N GLY A 130 2.54 9.94 22.17
CA GLY A 130 3.69 9.89 23.07
C GLY A 130 3.36 9.19 24.39
N GLN A 131 2.23 9.52 25.02
CA GLN A 131 1.77 8.85 26.25
C GLN A 131 1.46 7.37 26.02
N PHE A 132 0.82 7.05 24.90
CA PHE A 132 0.46 5.69 24.52
C PHE A 132 1.71 4.84 24.26
N LEU A 133 2.71 5.41 23.57
CA LEU A 133 4.02 4.81 23.38
C LEU A 133 4.73 4.59 24.72
N SER A 134 4.76 5.58 25.61
CA SER A 134 5.36 5.43 26.94
C SER A 134 4.72 4.32 27.76
N ALA A 135 3.40 4.11 27.63
CA ALA A 135 2.70 3.03 28.31
C ALA A 135 3.08 1.64 27.75
N LEU A 136 3.36 1.53 26.45
CA LEU A 136 3.90 0.31 25.85
C LEU A 136 5.34 0.06 26.34
N ASP A 137 6.19 1.09 26.32
CA ASP A 137 7.60 1.00 26.74
C ASP A 137 7.76 0.68 28.23
N SER A 138 6.88 1.21 29.09
CA SER A 138 6.89 0.92 30.53
C SER A 138 6.32 -0.46 30.89
N GLY A 139 5.74 -1.17 29.92
CA GLY A 139 5.02 -2.42 30.15
C GLY A 139 3.64 -2.25 30.79
N THR A 140 3.12 -1.02 30.88
CA THR A 140 1.71 -0.79 31.30
C THR A 140 0.76 -1.42 30.29
N LEU A 141 1.10 -1.35 29.00
CA LEU A 141 0.44 -2.06 27.91
C LEU A 141 1.35 -3.17 27.41
N THR A 142 1.17 -4.38 27.91
CA THR A 142 2.02 -5.51 27.55
C THR A 142 1.61 -6.08 26.20
N ASN A 143 2.55 -6.36 25.30
CA ASN A 143 2.32 -7.15 24.08
C ASN A 143 1.20 -6.65 23.13
N CYS A 144 0.82 -5.38 23.19
CA CYS A 144 -0.17 -4.78 22.29
C CYS A 144 0.43 -4.27 20.96
N HIS A 145 1.63 -4.75 20.60
CA HIS A 145 2.31 -4.49 19.34
C HIS A 145 3.13 -5.70 18.89
N ASP A 146 3.58 -5.73 17.63
CA ASP A 146 4.44 -6.80 17.08
C ASP A 146 5.86 -6.35 16.69
N HIS A 147 6.22 -5.08 16.94
CA HIS A 147 7.55 -4.61 16.60
C HIS A 147 8.63 -5.15 17.56
N SER A 148 9.71 -5.71 17.01
CA SER A 148 10.89 -6.13 17.76
C SER A 148 11.97 -5.04 17.89
N GLY A 149 11.77 -3.88 17.26
CA GLY A 149 12.69 -2.74 17.29
C GLY A 149 12.14 -1.54 18.08
N ALA A 150 12.70 -0.36 17.85
CA ALA A 150 12.24 0.87 18.49
C ALA A 150 10.90 1.32 17.90
N LEU A 151 9.85 1.27 18.73
CA LEU A 151 8.59 1.95 18.41
C LEU A 151 8.76 3.47 18.48
N SER A 152 7.94 4.16 17.70
CA SER A 152 7.86 5.61 17.65
C SER A 152 6.42 6.03 17.43
N THR A 153 6.09 7.27 17.71
CA THR A 153 4.77 7.82 17.38
C THR A 153 4.46 7.80 15.88
N ALA A 154 5.49 7.68 15.02
CA ALA A 154 5.35 7.64 13.57
C ALA A 154 5.00 6.25 13.01
N ASN A 155 5.37 5.16 13.70
CA ASN A 155 5.13 3.78 13.24
C ASN A 155 4.19 2.98 14.16
N LEU A 156 3.77 3.54 15.28
CA LEU A 156 2.93 2.86 16.27
C LEU A 156 1.63 2.32 15.66
N PHE A 157 0.96 3.08 14.81
CA PHE A 157 -0.31 2.67 14.18
C PHE A 157 -0.18 1.38 13.35
N TYR A 158 0.97 1.17 12.73
CA TYR A 158 1.27 0.02 11.87
C TYR A 158 1.58 -1.23 12.70
N HIS A 159 2.25 -1.05 13.83
CA HIS A 159 2.62 -2.14 14.73
C HIS A 159 1.57 -2.47 15.78
N PHE A 160 0.50 -1.69 15.86
CA PHE A 160 -0.57 -1.88 16.83
C PHE A 160 -1.25 -3.24 16.65
N ARG A 161 -1.29 -4.07 17.70
CA ARG A 161 -1.90 -5.40 17.68
C ARG A 161 -2.75 -5.61 18.95
N PRO A 162 -3.96 -5.05 19.00
CA PRO A 162 -4.78 -5.10 20.21
C PRO A 162 -5.32 -6.50 20.53
N TYR A 163 -5.21 -7.44 19.58
CA TYR A 163 -5.60 -8.84 19.72
C TYR A 163 -4.42 -9.81 19.86
N ASN A 164 -3.19 -9.31 19.95
CA ASN A 164 -2.06 -10.18 20.26
C ASN A 164 -2.29 -10.89 21.60
N SER A 165 -1.85 -12.16 21.67
CA SER A 165 -1.81 -12.89 22.93
C SER A 165 -1.05 -12.07 23.96
N TYR A 166 -1.59 -11.96 25.17
CA TYR A 166 -1.05 -11.15 26.28
C TYR A 166 -1.18 -9.63 26.12
N CYS A 167 -1.88 -9.13 25.10
CA CYS A 167 -2.36 -7.76 25.11
C CYS A 167 -3.42 -7.60 26.19
N ASN A 168 -3.16 -6.70 27.14
CA ASN A 168 -3.98 -6.52 28.34
C ASN A 168 -5.16 -5.57 28.14
N PHE A 169 -5.54 -5.22 26.90
CA PHE A 169 -6.81 -4.52 26.64
C PHE A 169 -8.05 -5.36 27.00
N SER A 170 -7.89 -6.63 27.36
CA SER A 170 -8.94 -7.42 28.00
C SER A 170 -9.28 -6.92 29.41
N ASP A 171 -8.35 -6.27 30.12
CA ASP A 171 -8.59 -5.58 31.38
C ASP A 171 -9.23 -4.21 31.11
N GLU A 172 -10.51 -4.07 31.46
CA GLU A 172 -11.24 -2.82 31.25
C GLU A 172 -10.63 -1.64 32.02
N SER A 173 -10.00 -1.88 33.19
CA SER A 173 -9.38 -0.80 33.97
C SER A 173 -8.16 -0.19 33.27
N ILE A 174 -7.47 -0.99 32.46
CA ILE A 174 -6.34 -0.54 31.63
C ILE A 174 -6.85 -0.01 30.29
N ALA A 175 -7.83 -0.69 29.68
CA ALA A 175 -8.34 -0.33 28.37
C ALA A 175 -9.00 1.07 28.34
N THR A 176 -9.73 1.45 29.39
CA THR A 176 -10.46 2.74 29.42
C THR A 176 -9.59 3.97 29.31
N ASP A 177 -8.31 3.85 29.70
CA ASP A 177 -7.35 4.94 29.70
C ASP A 177 -6.71 5.19 28.35
N TYR A 178 -6.76 4.21 27.44
CA TYR A 178 -6.00 4.27 26.17
C TYR A 178 -6.84 3.99 24.92
N VAL A 179 -7.91 3.20 25.00
CA VAL A 179 -8.65 2.72 23.82
C VAL A 179 -10.16 2.82 23.98
N PHE A 180 -10.85 2.89 22.86
CA PHE A 180 -12.27 2.56 22.76
C PHE A 180 -12.44 1.21 22.08
N LYS A 181 -13.36 0.39 22.60
CA LYS A 181 -13.87 -0.82 21.94
C LYS A 181 -15.21 -0.47 21.30
N MET A 182 -15.31 -0.65 19.99
CA MET A 182 -16.46 -0.22 19.20
C MET A 182 -17.03 -1.41 18.42
N PRO A 183 -18.35 -1.65 18.47
CA PRO A 183 -18.94 -2.70 17.67
C PRO A 183 -18.78 -2.37 16.18
N ALA A 184 -18.38 -3.38 15.42
CA ALA A 184 -18.30 -3.31 13.99
C ALA A 184 -18.92 -4.53 13.33
N SER A 185 -19.37 -4.36 12.09
CA SER A 185 -19.92 -5.42 11.25
C SER A 185 -19.31 -5.38 9.86
N PHE A 186 -19.31 -6.51 9.18
CA PHE A 186 -18.82 -6.62 7.81
C PHE A 186 -19.98 -6.90 6.86
N THR A 187 -19.99 -6.19 5.73
CA THR A 187 -20.85 -6.53 4.60
C THR A 187 -20.00 -6.65 3.34
N PRO A 188 -20.28 -7.57 2.41
CA PRO A 188 -19.59 -7.61 1.12
C PRO A 188 -19.59 -6.22 0.47
N SER A 189 -18.42 -5.78 0.01
CA SER A 189 -18.29 -4.43 -0.55
C SER A 189 -18.76 -4.40 -1.99
N SER A 190 -19.46 -3.34 -2.37
CA SER A 190 -19.76 -3.07 -3.78
C SER A 190 -18.51 -2.80 -4.62
N LEU A 191 -17.36 -2.60 -3.97
CA LEU A 191 -16.08 -2.37 -4.63
C LEU A 191 -15.48 -3.65 -5.23
N GLN A 192 -15.96 -4.83 -4.85
CA GLN A 192 -15.50 -6.09 -5.44
C GLN A 192 -15.93 -6.20 -6.92
N THR A 193 -15.00 -6.60 -7.75
CA THR A 193 -15.14 -7.08 -9.14
C THR A 193 -14.61 -8.50 -9.24
N HIS A 194 -14.87 -9.14 -10.39
CA HIS A 194 -14.51 -10.53 -10.63
C HIS A 194 -14.21 -10.74 -12.11
N ASN A 195 -13.26 -11.64 -12.38
CA ASN A 195 -12.95 -12.18 -13.71
C ASN A 195 -12.56 -11.08 -14.70
N LYS A 196 -11.80 -10.10 -14.21
CA LYS A 196 -11.31 -8.99 -15.00
C LYS A 196 -9.87 -9.25 -15.39
N SER A 197 -9.47 -8.80 -16.55
CA SER A 197 -8.16 -9.05 -17.14
C SER A 197 -7.48 -7.73 -17.48
N PRO A 198 -6.13 -7.68 -17.55
CA PRO A 198 -5.46 -6.55 -18.17
C PRO A 198 -5.98 -6.34 -19.61
N GLU A 199 -6.04 -5.09 -20.07
CA GLU A 199 -6.39 -4.77 -21.45
C GLU A 199 -5.25 -5.13 -22.41
N TYR A 200 -5.04 -6.43 -22.65
CA TYR A 200 -3.92 -6.96 -23.41
C TYR A 200 -3.80 -6.37 -24.82
N ASN A 201 -4.94 -6.12 -25.47
CA ASN A 201 -4.98 -5.43 -26.77
C ASN A 201 -4.40 -4.02 -26.72
N LYS A 202 -4.54 -3.31 -25.60
CA LYS A 202 -3.95 -1.97 -25.39
C LYS A 202 -2.46 -2.08 -25.03
N LEU A 203 -2.09 -3.03 -24.17
CA LEU A 203 -0.69 -3.26 -23.77
C LEU A 203 0.21 -3.68 -24.94
N TRP A 204 -0.36 -4.34 -25.96
CA TRP A 204 0.36 -4.86 -27.11
C TRP A 204 -0.01 -4.18 -28.43
N ALA A 205 -0.65 -2.99 -28.37
CA ALA A 205 -1.22 -2.32 -29.54
C ALA A 205 -0.21 -2.00 -30.64
N ASP A 206 1.05 -1.75 -30.28
CA ASP A 206 2.16 -1.46 -31.19
C ASP A 206 3.10 -2.66 -31.42
N GLY A 207 2.72 -3.85 -30.94
CA GLY A 207 3.52 -5.06 -31.00
C GLY A 207 4.73 -5.08 -30.06
N LEU A 208 4.83 -4.13 -29.12
CA LEU A 208 5.88 -4.03 -28.12
C LEU A 208 5.26 -3.98 -26.71
N LEU A 209 5.80 -4.76 -25.78
CA LEU A 209 5.57 -4.56 -24.35
C LEU A 209 6.78 -3.86 -23.74
N ASP A 210 6.64 -2.60 -23.38
CA ASP A 210 7.65 -1.82 -22.66
C ASP A 210 7.46 -2.00 -21.14
N VAL A 211 8.51 -2.46 -20.45
CA VAL A 211 8.48 -2.81 -19.03
C VAL A 211 9.54 -1.99 -18.29
N PHE A 212 9.15 -1.38 -17.16
CA PHE A 212 10.07 -0.64 -16.30
C PHE A 212 10.00 -1.10 -14.84
N LEU A 213 11.09 -1.68 -14.35
CA LEU A 213 11.19 -2.28 -13.03
C LEU A 213 12.15 -1.46 -12.16
N VAL A 214 11.68 -0.94 -11.03
CA VAL A 214 12.49 -0.17 -10.08
C VAL A 214 12.60 -0.93 -8.76
N PHE A 215 13.83 -1.18 -8.34
CA PHE A 215 14.16 -1.80 -7.06
C PHE A 215 14.83 -0.77 -6.16
N ALA A 216 14.43 -0.71 -4.89
CA ALA A 216 15.13 0.04 -3.86
C ALA A 216 15.88 -0.90 -2.91
N LYS A 217 17.01 -0.44 -2.39
CA LYS A 217 17.72 -1.12 -1.29
C LYS A 217 16.89 -1.15 -0.02
N ASP A 218 17.18 -2.13 0.84
CA ASP A 218 16.67 -2.20 2.22
C ASP A 218 17.34 -1.13 3.09
N LYS A 219 18.67 -1.05 2.98
CA LYS A 219 19.51 -0.10 3.69
C LYS A 219 20.24 0.79 2.68
N PRO A 220 19.89 2.09 2.60
CA PRO A 220 20.59 3.02 1.73
C PRO A 220 22.10 2.99 1.99
N TYR A 221 22.90 3.00 0.92
CA TYR A 221 24.37 2.98 0.92
C TYR A 221 25.02 1.71 1.47
N ALA A 222 24.25 0.67 1.83
CA ALA A 222 24.82 -0.62 2.17
C ALA A 222 25.49 -1.27 0.94
N ALA A 223 26.54 -2.04 1.17
CA ALA A 223 27.18 -2.84 0.13
C ALA A 223 26.18 -3.83 -0.48
N ASN A 224 26.18 -3.98 -1.80
CA ASN A 224 25.15 -4.73 -2.54
C ASN A 224 25.06 -6.20 -2.09
N ASN A 225 26.18 -6.83 -1.72
CA ASN A 225 26.20 -8.23 -1.26
C ASN A 225 25.53 -8.44 0.12
N SER A 226 25.41 -7.37 0.90
CA SER A 226 24.85 -7.37 2.26
C SER A 226 23.39 -6.90 2.31
N ASP A 227 22.90 -6.28 1.24
CA ASP A 227 21.57 -5.68 1.15
C ASP A 227 20.56 -6.60 0.46
N VAL A 228 19.43 -6.85 1.12
CA VAL A 228 18.41 -7.78 0.61
C VAL A 228 17.63 -7.23 -0.59
N GLY A 229 17.52 -5.90 -0.73
CA GLY A 229 16.93 -5.28 -1.92
C GLY A 229 17.81 -5.43 -3.16
N SER A 230 19.11 -5.25 -2.99
CA SER A 230 20.13 -5.50 -4.02
C SER A 230 20.17 -6.96 -4.45
N ARG A 231 20.01 -7.88 -3.49
CA ARG A 231 19.88 -9.31 -3.79
C ARG A 231 18.63 -9.62 -4.60
N SER A 232 17.48 -9.04 -4.25
CA SER A 232 16.23 -9.21 -5.01
C SER A 232 16.36 -8.66 -6.45
N TYR A 233 17.01 -7.51 -6.62
CA TYR A 233 17.36 -6.95 -7.92
C TYR A 233 18.25 -7.90 -8.74
N TYR A 234 19.33 -8.42 -8.13
CA TYR A 234 20.25 -9.37 -8.76
C TYR A 234 19.55 -10.67 -9.20
N GLU A 235 18.73 -11.26 -8.34
CA GLU A 235 17.96 -12.46 -8.64
C GLU A 235 16.99 -12.24 -9.79
N THR A 236 16.37 -11.05 -9.83
CA THR A 236 15.51 -10.64 -10.94
C THR A 236 16.29 -10.51 -12.23
N LEU A 237 17.44 -9.82 -12.24
CA LEU A 237 18.28 -9.73 -13.43
C LEU A 237 18.70 -11.11 -13.92
N ARG A 238 19.15 -12.00 -13.03
CA ARG A 238 19.54 -13.37 -13.38
C ARG A 238 18.41 -14.12 -14.06
N ALA A 239 17.19 -14.01 -13.54
CA ALA A 239 16.01 -14.63 -14.13
C ALA A 239 15.63 -14.00 -15.47
N LEU A 240 15.70 -12.68 -15.60
CA LEU A 240 15.42 -11.96 -16.83
C LEU A 240 16.42 -12.30 -17.94
N TYR A 241 17.72 -12.40 -17.63
CA TYR A 241 18.72 -12.80 -18.62
C TYR A 241 18.49 -14.23 -19.11
N ARG A 242 18.15 -15.15 -18.20
CA ARG A 242 17.83 -16.53 -18.57
C ARG A 242 16.64 -16.63 -19.50
N GLU A 243 15.62 -15.82 -19.29
CA GLU A 243 14.35 -15.92 -20.01
C GLU A 243 14.32 -15.02 -21.27
N TYR A 244 14.87 -13.82 -21.18
CA TYR A 244 14.67 -12.74 -22.14
C TYR A 244 15.95 -12.23 -22.80
N SER A 245 17.15 -12.73 -22.47
CA SER A 245 18.40 -12.30 -23.12
C SER A 245 19.03 -13.43 -23.93
N SER A 246 19.68 -13.07 -25.04
CA SER A 246 20.62 -13.96 -25.74
C SER A 246 22.02 -13.95 -25.09
N GLU A 247 22.31 -12.96 -24.27
CA GLU A 247 23.57 -12.83 -23.56
C GLU A 247 23.60 -13.68 -22.30
N ARG A 248 24.79 -14.13 -21.90
CA ARG A 248 24.98 -14.80 -20.62
C ARG A 248 25.01 -13.79 -19.48
N PHE A 249 24.29 -14.11 -18.41
CA PHE A 249 24.36 -13.34 -17.17
C PHE A 249 25.73 -13.52 -16.50
N ASN A 250 26.54 -12.45 -16.48
CA ASN A 250 27.93 -12.47 -15.99
C ASN A 250 28.20 -11.45 -14.87
N PHE A 251 27.16 -10.96 -14.20
CA PHE A 251 27.33 -10.01 -13.10
C PHE A 251 27.59 -10.72 -11.79
N ALA A 252 28.50 -10.16 -10.98
CA ALA A 252 28.67 -10.52 -9.58
C ALA A 252 27.71 -9.71 -8.71
N LEU A 253 27.26 -10.30 -7.59
CA LEU A 253 26.54 -9.54 -6.56
C LEU A 253 27.59 -8.82 -5.69
N ASP A 254 28.06 -7.68 -6.16
CA ASP A 254 28.99 -6.78 -5.48
C ASP A 254 28.68 -5.32 -5.81
N ASP A 255 29.51 -4.38 -5.37
CA ASP A 255 29.27 -2.94 -5.54
C ASP A 255 29.42 -2.45 -7.00
N ASN A 256 29.92 -3.30 -7.91
CA ASN A 256 29.96 -3.03 -9.35
C ASN A 256 28.69 -3.50 -10.07
N LEU A 257 27.70 -4.06 -9.35
CA LEU A 257 26.42 -4.43 -9.93
C LEU A 257 25.81 -3.23 -10.67
N PRO A 258 25.45 -3.37 -11.96
CA PRO A 258 24.93 -2.26 -12.73
C PRO A 258 23.64 -1.74 -12.09
N LYS A 259 23.52 -0.42 -11.95
CA LYS A 259 22.33 0.22 -11.37
C LYS A 259 21.19 0.37 -12.38
N PHE A 260 21.48 0.22 -13.68
CA PHE A 260 20.51 0.32 -14.75
C PHE A 260 20.90 -0.61 -15.89
N LEU A 261 19.94 -1.38 -16.41
CA LEU A 261 20.10 -2.27 -17.55
C LEU A 261 18.85 -2.29 -18.41
N GLN A 262 19.03 -2.65 -19.68
CA GLN A 262 17.95 -2.92 -20.61
C GLN A 262 18.13 -4.29 -21.25
N ILE A 263 17.03 -5.01 -21.43
CA ILE A 263 16.97 -6.30 -22.11
C ILE A 263 15.88 -6.19 -23.18
N GLU A 264 16.18 -6.64 -24.39
CA GLU A 264 15.21 -6.72 -25.48
C GLU A 264 15.12 -8.14 -26.02
N LYS A 265 13.90 -8.58 -26.35
CA LYS A 265 13.65 -9.87 -26.99
C LYS A 265 12.54 -9.78 -28.01
N THR A 266 12.78 -10.35 -29.18
CA THR A 266 11.70 -10.69 -30.12
C THR A 266 11.13 -12.05 -29.73
N LEU A 267 9.82 -12.13 -29.54
CA LEU A 267 9.08 -13.35 -29.24
C LEU A 267 8.84 -14.16 -30.51
N ALA A 268 8.44 -15.43 -30.34
CA ALA A 268 8.16 -16.33 -31.45
C ALA A 268 7.04 -15.84 -32.40
N ASN A 269 6.15 -14.98 -31.91
CA ASN A 269 5.06 -14.37 -32.68
C ASN A 269 5.43 -13.00 -33.29
N ASN A 270 6.73 -12.67 -33.37
CA ASN A 270 7.29 -11.39 -33.84
C ASN A 270 6.94 -10.15 -33.00
N GLN A 271 6.20 -10.29 -31.90
CA GLN A 271 6.08 -9.21 -30.93
C GLN A 271 7.42 -9.01 -30.19
N LYS A 272 7.61 -7.84 -29.61
CA LYS A 272 8.84 -7.49 -28.88
C LYS A 272 8.56 -7.22 -27.42
N ILE A 273 9.54 -7.49 -26.57
CA ILE A 273 9.55 -7.05 -25.18
C ILE A 273 10.81 -6.22 -24.98
N ARG A 274 10.68 -5.06 -24.32
CA ARG A 274 11.79 -4.28 -23.79
C ARG A 274 11.63 -4.15 -22.29
N ILE A 275 12.63 -4.58 -21.53
CA ILE A 275 12.64 -4.52 -20.07
C ILE A 275 13.78 -3.62 -19.61
N ALA A 276 13.45 -2.48 -19.01
CA ALA A 276 14.39 -1.64 -18.29
C ALA A 276 14.32 -1.94 -16.78
N VAL A 277 15.46 -2.16 -16.14
CA VAL A 277 15.54 -2.49 -14.71
C VAL A 277 16.52 -1.54 -14.02
N MET A 278 16.09 -0.96 -12.91
CA MET A 278 16.84 0.06 -12.17
C MET A 278 16.95 -0.29 -10.69
N LEU A 279 18.14 -0.12 -10.11
CA LEU A 279 18.40 -0.21 -8.67
C LEU A 279 18.72 1.18 -8.12
N VAL A 280 17.95 1.62 -7.12
CA VAL A 280 18.13 2.90 -6.42
C VAL A 280 18.46 2.68 -4.95
N GLU A 281 19.16 3.62 -4.32
CA GLU A 281 19.45 3.58 -2.88
C GLU A 281 18.14 3.65 -2.06
N LYS A 282 17.28 4.59 -2.42
CA LYS A 282 15.92 4.77 -1.89
C LYS A 282 15.20 5.76 -2.80
N VAL A 283 13.89 5.61 -2.98
CA VAL A 283 13.09 6.57 -3.77
C VAL A 283 13.14 8.01 -3.24
N SER A 284 13.38 8.19 -1.94
CA SER A 284 13.55 9.52 -1.32
C SER A 284 14.94 10.13 -1.55
N LEU A 285 15.89 9.37 -2.09
CA LEU A 285 17.29 9.74 -2.25
C LEU A 285 17.75 9.70 -3.71
N VAL A 286 16.82 9.56 -4.66
CA VAL A 286 17.17 9.54 -6.08
C VAL A 286 17.77 10.87 -6.53
N SER A 287 18.86 10.80 -7.26
CA SER A 287 19.53 11.93 -7.90
C SER A 287 18.72 12.46 -9.10
N GLN A 288 19.03 13.66 -9.57
CA GLN A 288 18.30 14.24 -10.71
C GLN A 288 18.42 13.40 -11.99
N SER A 289 19.56 12.74 -12.22
CA SER A 289 19.73 11.83 -13.36
C SER A 289 18.85 10.57 -13.24
N GLU A 290 18.72 10.03 -12.03
CA GLU A 290 17.82 8.92 -11.75
C GLU A 290 16.36 9.31 -11.91
N ILE A 291 15.96 10.51 -11.44
CA ILE A 291 14.62 11.07 -11.68
C ILE A 291 14.33 11.16 -13.18
N ASN A 292 15.26 11.70 -13.96
CA ASN A 292 15.10 11.82 -15.41
C ASN A 292 14.95 10.44 -16.07
N THR A 293 15.69 9.43 -15.59
CA THR A 293 15.59 8.05 -16.05
C THR A 293 14.22 7.46 -15.72
N ILE A 294 13.78 7.56 -14.47
CA ILE A 294 12.46 7.07 -14.02
C ILE A 294 11.34 7.68 -14.87
N LYS A 295 11.37 8.98 -15.12
CA LYS A 295 10.39 9.66 -15.98
C LYS A 295 10.43 9.16 -17.42
N ALA A 296 11.63 9.10 -18.00
CA ALA A 296 11.81 8.72 -19.40
C ALA A 296 11.30 7.29 -19.69
N TYR A 297 11.48 6.36 -18.75
CA TYR A 297 11.04 4.98 -18.90
C TYR A 297 9.59 4.75 -18.47
N SER A 298 9.12 5.34 -17.36
CA SER A 298 7.70 5.23 -16.97
C SER A 298 6.74 5.86 -17.99
N THR A 299 7.15 6.92 -18.69
CA THR A 299 6.36 7.52 -19.78
C THR A 299 6.10 6.56 -20.94
N LYS A 300 7.01 5.60 -21.16
CA LYS A 300 6.95 4.65 -22.29
C LYS A 300 6.44 3.28 -21.88
N ALA A 301 6.43 2.96 -20.59
CA ALA A 301 6.12 1.63 -20.12
C ALA A 301 4.63 1.32 -20.18
N ASP A 302 4.31 0.08 -20.52
CA ASP A 302 3.00 -0.54 -20.38
C ASP A 302 2.87 -1.20 -19.00
N TYR A 303 3.99 -1.65 -18.44
CA TYR A 303 4.09 -2.20 -17.09
C TYR A 303 5.18 -1.51 -16.28
N VAL A 304 4.82 -0.89 -15.16
CA VAL A 304 5.75 -0.25 -14.22
C VAL A 304 5.68 -0.96 -12.88
N MET A 305 6.83 -1.20 -12.27
CA MET A 305 6.88 -1.89 -10.98
C MET A 305 7.83 -1.18 -10.02
N TYR A 306 7.41 -1.08 -8.76
CA TYR A 306 8.25 -0.66 -7.65
C TYR A 306 8.39 -1.79 -6.63
N ASN A 307 9.62 -2.20 -6.35
CA ASN A 307 10.01 -3.14 -5.31
C ASN A 307 10.80 -2.42 -4.22
N GLY A 308 10.30 -2.41 -3.00
CA GLY A 308 11.04 -1.87 -1.86
C GLY A 308 10.17 -1.57 -0.66
N HIS A 309 10.77 -0.91 0.33
CA HIS A 309 10.03 -0.43 1.50
C HIS A 309 8.91 0.51 1.08
N ALA A 310 7.67 0.23 1.49
CA ALA A 310 6.58 1.19 1.32
C ALA A 310 6.78 2.47 2.17
N GLY A 311 7.57 2.37 3.24
CA GLY A 311 7.84 3.50 4.14
C GLY A 311 6.58 4.06 4.76
N LEU A 312 5.66 3.17 5.18
CA LEU A 312 4.32 3.53 5.67
C LEU A 312 3.52 4.40 4.67
N GLY A 313 3.71 4.13 3.38
CA GLY A 313 3.10 4.86 2.26
C GLY A 313 3.98 5.98 1.68
N HIS A 314 4.92 6.55 2.44
CA HIS A 314 5.74 7.69 2.00
C HIS A 314 6.54 7.37 0.73
N ASN A 315 7.18 6.20 0.67
CA ASN A 315 7.99 5.83 -0.47
C ASN A 315 7.12 5.54 -1.70
N ILE A 316 5.93 4.98 -1.50
CA ILE A 316 4.95 4.75 -2.59
C ILE A 316 4.51 6.09 -3.17
N ASP A 317 4.14 7.04 -2.31
CA ASP A 317 3.74 8.37 -2.74
C ASP A 317 4.86 9.13 -3.46
N GLN A 318 6.10 9.00 -2.97
CA GLN A 318 7.25 9.57 -3.66
C GLN A 318 7.49 8.94 -5.01
N PHE A 319 7.48 7.60 -5.10
CA PHE A 319 7.62 6.90 -6.37
C PHE A 319 6.55 7.34 -7.37
N ILE A 320 5.30 7.42 -6.94
CA ILE A 320 4.19 7.87 -7.78
C ILE A 320 4.35 9.33 -8.22
N ARG A 321 5.06 10.19 -7.49
CA ARG A 321 5.40 11.55 -7.95
C ARG A 321 6.55 11.59 -8.95
N LEU A 322 7.41 10.58 -8.95
CA LEU A 322 8.57 10.49 -9.84
C LEU A 322 8.21 9.96 -11.22
N VAL A 323 7.25 9.03 -11.30
CA VAL A 323 6.79 8.46 -12.58
C VAL A 323 5.89 9.42 -13.35
N ASP A 324 5.77 9.20 -14.65
CA ASP A 324 4.87 9.93 -15.54
C ASP A 324 3.77 9.04 -16.12
N PHE A 325 2.60 9.64 -16.30
CA PHE A 325 1.40 9.00 -16.85
C PHE A 325 1.12 9.61 -18.23
N PRO A 326 1.49 8.95 -19.33
CA PRO A 326 1.22 9.44 -20.69
C PRO A 326 -0.29 9.51 -20.97
N ARG A 327 -0.67 10.43 -21.85
CA ARG A 327 -2.05 10.54 -22.34
C ARG A 327 -2.39 9.36 -23.25
N ALA A 328 -3.63 8.87 -23.13
CA ALA A 328 -4.24 7.84 -23.96
C ALA A 328 -3.44 6.52 -24.06
N ARG A 329 -2.71 6.17 -23.00
CA ARG A 329 -2.02 4.88 -22.89
C ARG A 329 -2.50 4.17 -21.64
N TYR A 330 -2.81 2.89 -21.80
CA TYR A 330 -3.16 2.02 -20.69
C TYR A 330 -1.88 1.46 -20.05
N GLN A 331 -1.78 1.55 -18.73
CA GLN A 331 -0.62 1.09 -17.97
C GLN A 331 -1.05 0.21 -16.80
N VAL A 332 -0.25 -0.80 -16.50
CA VAL A 332 -0.36 -1.59 -15.27
C VAL A 332 0.80 -1.19 -14.35
N TYR A 333 0.50 -0.89 -13.08
CA TYR A 333 1.51 -0.64 -12.07
C TYR A 333 1.44 -1.71 -10.99
N PHE A 334 2.59 -2.22 -10.55
CA PHE A 334 2.68 -3.05 -9.36
C PHE A 334 3.52 -2.37 -8.28
N LEU A 335 2.85 -1.99 -7.19
CA LEU A 335 3.43 -1.33 -6.02
C LEU A 335 3.76 -2.38 -4.97
N ASN A 336 4.87 -3.08 -5.16
CA ASN A 336 5.26 -4.23 -4.37
C ASN A 336 6.10 -3.81 -3.15
N GLY A 337 5.39 -3.44 -2.09
CA GLY A 337 5.95 -3.12 -0.79
C GLY A 337 4.97 -3.53 0.31
N CYS A 338 5.28 -3.21 1.56
CA CYS A 338 4.37 -3.53 2.67
C CYS A 338 3.09 -2.69 2.62
N ASP A 339 1.93 -3.35 2.67
CA ASP A 339 0.63 -2.73 2.94
C ASP A 339 0.28 -1.60 1.96
N THR A 340 0.77 -1.68 0.72
CA THR A 340 0.59 -0.63 -0.29
C THR A 340 -0.88 -0.42 -0.65
N PHE A 341 -1.73 -1.43 -0.41
CA PHE A 341 -3.18 -1.31 -0.47
C PHE A 341 -3.71 -0.26 0.52
N SER A 342 -3.20 -0.27 1.76
CA SER A 342 -3.62 0.66 2.80
C SER A 342 -3.21 2.11 2.51
N TYR A 343 -2.16 2.28 1.71
CA TYR A 343 -1.60 3.55 1.28
C TYR A 343 -1.89 3.83 -0.20
N TYR A 344 -3.03 3.36 -0.69
CA TYR A 344 -3.38 3.45 -2.10
C TYR A 344 -3.19 4.88 -2.66
N PRO A 345 -2.35 5.04 -3.71
CA PRO A 345 -1.92 6.36 -4.16
C PRO A 345 -2.97 7.01 -5.06
N THR A 346 -4.00 7.60 -4.46
CA THR A 346 -5.10 8.29 -5.18
C THR A 346 -4.60 9.39 -6.14
N GLN A 347 -3.44 9.98 -5.84
CA GLN A 347 -2.76 10.95 -6.72
C GLN A 347 -2.41 10.38 -8.10
N ALA A 348 -2.16 9.07 -8.23
CA ALA A 348 -1.94 8.43 -9.54
C ALA A 348 -3.20 8.56 -10.40
N MET A 349 -4.36 8.18 -9.86
CA MET A 349 -5.65 8.26 -10.54
C MET A 349 -6.00 9.69 -10.93
N THR A 350 -5.81 10.66 -10.03
CA THR A 350 -6.03 12.08 -10.34
C THR A 350 -5.12 12.60 -11.46
N ARG A 351 -3.86 12.15 -11.52
CA ARG A 351 -2.94 12.53 -12.59
C ARG A 351 -3.36 11.92 -13.92
N VAL A 352 -3.76 10.64 -13.94
CA VAL A 352 -4.25 9.96 -15.15
C VAL A 352 -5.50 10.64 -15.71
N GLU A 353 -6.48 10.98 -14.86
CA GLU A 353 -7.69 11.71 -15.28
C GLU A 353 -7.37 13.10 -15.82
N ARG A 354 -6.40 13.80 -15.20
CA ARG A 354 -5.95 15.11 -15.70
C ARG A 354 -5.34 15.01 -17.10
N MET A 355 -4.60 13.93 -17.37
CA MET A 355 -3.99 13.69 -18.68
C MET A 355 -5.02 13.20 -19.71
N ASN A 356 -6.17 12.67 -19.27
CA ASN A 356 -7.22 12.12 -20.11
C ASN A 356 -8.60 12.75 -19.79
N PRO A 357 -8.82 14.05 -20.04
CA PRO A 357 -10.09 14.70 -19.71
C PRO A 357 -11.28 14.00 -20.37
N GLY A 358 -12.30 13.68 -19.57
CA GLY A 358 -13.53 13.01 -20.01
C GLY A 358 -13.55 11.50 -19.77
N ASP A 359 -12.38 10.88 -19.55
CA ASP A 359 -12.29 9.49 -19.14
C ASP A 359 -12.06 9.35 -17.63
N LYS A 360 -12.49 8.22 -17.06
CA LYS A 360 -12.08 7.82 -15.71
C LYS A 360 -10.65 7.28 -15.74
N ALA A 361 -9.95 7.36 -14.61
CA ALA A 361 -8.60 6.79 -14.49
C ALA A 361 -8.53 5.30 -14.83
N SER A 362 -9.55 4.54 -14.43
CA SER A 362 -9.73 3.09 -14.63
C SER A 362 -9.71 2.63 -16.09
N LYS A 363 -9.91 3.53 -17.05
CA LYS A 363 -9.76 3.21 -18.47
C LYS A 363 -8.29 3.04 -18.90
N TRP A 364 -7.37 3.61 -18.12
CA TRP A 364 -5.98 3.86 -18.48
C TRP A 364 -4.97 3.37 -17.43
N LEU A 365 -5.40 3.01 -16.23
CA LEU A 365 -4.48 2.63 -15.15
C LEU A 365 -5.06 1.54 -14.26
N ASP A 366 -4.32 0.44 -14.18
CA ASP A 366 -4.56 -0.62 -13.21
C ASP A 366 -3.41 -0.67 -12.20
N LEU A 367 -3.77 -0.70 -10.91
CA LEU A 367 -2.83 -0.65 -9.79
C LEU A 367 -2.90 -1.95 -8.98
N ILE A 368 -1.87 -2.78 -9.09
CA ILE A 368 -1.64 -3.93 -8.22
C ILE A 368 -0.94 -3.45 -6.95
N SER A 369 -1.46 -3.86 -5.80
CA SER A 369 -0.96 -3.50 -4.47
C SER A 369 -1.06 -4.69 -3.52
N ASN A 370 -0.37 -4.61 -2.38
CA ASN A 370 -0.36 -5.67 -1.37
C ASN A 370 -1.18 -5.25 -0.15
N GLY A 371 -2.11 -6.11 0.28
CA GLY A 371 -2.85 -5.98 1.53
C GLY A 371 -2.00 -6.24 2.77
N MET A 372 -0.84 -6.90 2.62
CA MET A 372 0.06 -7.31 3.70
C MET A 372 1.53 -7.00 3.37
N PRO A 373 2.46 -7.13 4.34
CA PRO A 373 3.88 -6.93 4.12
C PRO A 373 4.48 -7.77 3.00
N ALA A 374 5.24 -7.13 2.10
CA ALA A 374 6.03 -7.82 1.09
C ALA A 374 7.49 -7.96 1.53
N TYR A 375 7.99 -9.19 1.60
CA TYR A 375 9.38 -9.44 1.97
C TYR A 375 10.30 -9.39 0.75
N PHE A 376 11.50 -8.84 0.89
CA PHE A 376 12.46 -8.69 -0.23
C PHE A 376 12.75 -9.99 -1.01
N HIS A 377 12.81 -11.13 -0.32
CA HIS A 377 13.05 -12.44 -0.96
C HIS A 377 11.88 -12.91 -1.84
N THR A 378 10.67 -12.37 -1.63
CA THR A 378 9.46 -12.67 -2.42
C THR A 378 9.25 -11.67 -3.56
N MET A 379 9.93 -10.52 -3.53
CA MET A 379 9.75 -9.47 -4.53
C MET A 379 10.15 -9.91 -5.94
N SER A 380 11.29 -10.59 -6.09
CA SER A 380 11.74 -11.11 -7.39
C SER A 380 10.74 -12.10 -8.03
N PRO A 381 10.32 -13.19 -7.36
CA PRO A 381 9.34 -14.11 -7.96
C PRO A 381 8.01 -13.44 -8.26
N ASN A 382 7.50 -12.56 -7.40
CA ASN A 382 6.23 -11.85 -7.63
C ASN A 382 6.29 -10.91 -8.83
N THR A 383 7.39 -10.16 -8.99
CA THR A 383 7.61 -9.31 -10.18
C THR A 383 7.57 -10.13 -11.46
N LEU A 384 8.26 -11.29 -11.47
CA LEU A 384 8.34 -12.15 -12.64
C LEU A 384 7.01 -12.85 -12.92
N ALA A 385 6.21 -13.15 -11.89
CA ALA A 385 4.89 -13.73 -12.05
C ALA A 385 3.96 -12.81 -12.87
N VAL A 386 3.86 -11.54 -12.48
CA VAL A 386 3.07 -10.54 -13.22
C VAL A 386 3.60 -10.39 -14.65
N LEU A 387 4.91 -10.17 -14.82
CA LEU A 387 5.51 -10.00 -16.14
C LEU A 387 5.24 -11.19 -17.08
N LYS A 388 5.39 -12.43 -16.58
CA LYS A 388 5.16 -13.63 -17.40
C LYS A 388 3.73 -13.72 -17.93
N GLU A 389 2.75 -13.38 -17.11
CA GLU A 389 1.35 -13.41 -17.54
C GLU A 389 0.99 -12.25 -18.48
N LEU A 390 1.58 -11.07 -18.29
CA LEU A 390 1.48 -9.97 -19.26
C LEU A 390 2.06 -10.34 -20.63
N VAL A 391 3.11 -11.16 -20.65
CA VAL A 391 3.68 -11.72 -21.88
C VAL A 391 2.79 -12.77 -22.53
N ARG A 392 2.10 -13.58 -21.72
CA ARG A 392 1.20 -14.65 -22.20
C ARG A 392 -0.15 -14.16 -22.71
N GLN A 393 -0.59 -12.95 -22.33
CA GLN A 393 -1.78 -12.28 -22.86
C GLN A 393 -3.10 -13.05 -22.71
N ARG A 394 -3.27 -13.79 -21.60
CA ARG A 394 -4.43 -14.68 -21.43
C ARG A 394 -4.98 -14.78 -20.01
N ALA A 395 -4.29 -14.19 -19.04
CA ALA A 395 -4.59 -14.39 -17.64
C ALA A 395 -5.59 -13.32 -17.17
N SER A 396 -6.55 -13.71 -16.35
CA SER A 396 -7.28 -12.74 -15.56
C SER A 396 -6.36 -12.14 -14.49
N TYR A 397 -6.76 -11.02 -13.87
CA TYR A 397 -6.11 -10.51 -12.68
C TYR A 397 -6.11 -11.55 -11.57
N ARG A 398 -7.19 -12.32 -11.40
CA ARG A 398 -7.21 -13.42 -10.44
C ARG A 398 -6.10 -14.44 -10.71
N ASP A 399 -5.93 -14.86 -11.97
CA ASP A 399 -4.86 -15.78 -12.34
C ASP A 399 -3.47 -15.18 -12.08
N ILE A 400 -3.27 -13.90 -12.42
CA ILE A 400 -2.02 -13.18 -12.17
C ILE A 400 -1.71 -13.11 -10.67
N LEU A 401 -2.69 -12.70 -9.87
CA LEU A 401 -2.55 -12.49 -8.43
C LEU A 401 -2.40 -13.82 -7.67
N SER A 402 -2.91 -14.94 -8.20
CA SER A 402 -2.68 -16.30 -7.65
C SER A 402 -1.21 -16.75 -7.70
N GLN A 403 -0.39 -16.11 -8.54
CA GLN A 403 1.03 -16.40 -8.69
C GLN A 403 1.92 -15.53 -7.78
N ILE A 404 1.33 -14.53 -7.10
CA ILE A 404 2.00 -13.72 -6.10
C ILE A 404 1.93 -14.47 -4.77
N ASP A 405 2.95 -14.31 -3.92
CA ASP A 405 2.92 -14.85 -2.55
C ASP A 405 1.58 -14.53 -1.85
N ASP A 406 0.82 -15.58 -1.55
CA ASP A 406 -0.52 -15.50 -0.94
C ASP A 406 -0.50 -14.72 0.38
N TYR A 407 0.62 -14.72 1.11
CA TYR A 407 0.75 -13.91 2.32
C TYR A 407 0.56 -12.41 2.06
N GLN A 408 0.94 -11.91 0.87
CA GLN A 408 0.88 -10.48 0.54
C GLN A 408 -0.54 -9.95 0.30
N ASN A 409 -1.53 -10.82 0.14
CA ASN A 409 -2.91 -10.43 -0.18
C ASN A 409 -2.98 -9.42 -1.33
N ALA A 410 -2.35 -9.77 -2.45
CA ALA A 410 -2.31 -8.85 -3.58
C ALA A 410 -3.71 -8.61 -4.16
N ALA A 411 -3.99 -7.36 -4.49
CA ALA A 411 -5.25 -6.91 -5.08
C ALA A 411 -4.96 -5.92 -6.20
N VAL A 412 -5.77 -5.96 -7.25
CA VAL A 412 -5.76 -4.97 -8.33
C VAL A 412 -6.87 -3.94 -8.09
N MET A 413 -6.61 -2.69 -8.47
CA MET A 413 -7.55 -1.58 -8.47
C MET A 413 -7.57 -0.89 -9.83
N GLY A 414 -8.72 -0.33 -10.20
CA GLY A 414 -8.88 0.47 -11.41
C GLY A 414 -9.26 -0.33 -12.65
N GLU A 415 -9.44 -1.65 -12.54
CA GLU A 415 -9.75 -2.50 -13.69
C GLU A 415 -11.22 -2.43 -14.17
N GLU A 416 -12.10 -1.69 -13.48
CA GLU A 416 -13.55 -1.84 -13.67
C GLU A 416 -14.06 -1.59 -15.09
N ASP A 417 -13.35 -0.75 -15.84
CA ASP A 417 -13.67 -0.39 -17.22
C ASP A 417 -12.99 -1.32 -18.24
N ASN A 418 -12.18 -2.29 -17.81
CA ASN A 418 -11.57 -3.30 -18.67
C ASN A 418 -12.66 -4.19 -19.29
N LEU A 419 -12.51 -4.49 -20.58
CA LEU A 419 -13.52 -5.20 -21.35
C LEU A 419 -13.52 -6.72 -21.15
N TYR A 420 -12.43 -7.27 -20.61
CA TYR A 420 -12.16 -8.71 -20.52
C TYR A 420 -11.88 -9.16 -19.10
#